data_AF-A0A0Q8W5T7-F1
#
_entry.id   AF-A0A0Q8W5T7-F1
#
_cell.length_a   1.000
_cell.length_b   1.000
_cell.length_c   1.000
_cell.angle_alpha   90.00
_cell.angle_beta   90.00
_cell.angle_gamma   90.00
#
_symmetry.space_group_name_H-M   'P 1'
#
loop_
_entity.id
_entity.type
_entity.pdbx_description
1 polymer ?
#
loop_
_entity_poly.entity_id
_entity_poly.type
_entity_poly.pdbx_seq_one_letter_code
_entity_poly.pdbx_strand_id
1 'polypeptide(L)'
;MEAVDGFERSVLAANAPLAGLFESSAVAGAARMRELAARTTFPSWPGATSASKLRAAAHEAETFAILDEYAAAAQELLRPADVERWQALVVDAQRRAGRGVLTDELGCSTVGASLLRDRLGWRPFRSPQRSRIRCECGYAADGVLPKVLCDECEELLLRRWVAEERRLLRGMPAYAEEVALVIERTAEKQAKVFQTPGDDLYSEAFGQRKAGGRRLAKLGRTHRVELERLDLRRWSSFIAPFTSAARPSVKTTVAKVGRRGLGAAAITELVLCADEVSNRLSARILAERTGARRK
;
A
#
# COMPACT_ATOMS: atom_id res chain seq x y z
N MET A 1 16.17 1.66 -15.92
CA MET A 1 14.97 1.37 -16.72
C MET A 1 15.36 0.95 -18.11
N GLU A 2 16.02 1.79 -18.91
CA GLU A 2 16.39 1.42 -20.29
C GLU A 2 17.22 0.13 -20.43
N ALA A 3 18.21 -0.09 -19.55
CA ALA A 3 18.98 -1.34 -19.52
C ALA A 3 18.16 -2.57 -19.08
N VAL A 4 17.16 -2.37 -18.20
CA VAL A 4 16.24 -3.41 -17.73
C VAL A 4 15.29 -3.78 -18.86
N ASP A 5 14.65 -2.78 -19.48
CA ASP A 5 13.69 -2.97 -20.57
C ASP A 5 14.38 -3.55 -21.82
N GLY A 6 15.61 -3.14 -22.12
CA GLY A 6 16.42 -3.70 -23.20
C GLY A 6 16.77 -5.17 -22.97
N PHE A 7 17.13 -5.54 -21.74
CA PHE A 7 17.36 -6.93 -21.37
C PHE A 7 16.08 -7.77 -21.48
N GLU A 8 14.97 -7.31 -20.92
CA GLU A 8 13.68 -8.02 -21.02
C GLU A 8 13.24 -8.25 -22.46
N ARG A 9 13.35 -7.23 -23.34
CA ARG A 9 13.04 -7.40 -24.77
C ARG A 9 13.88 -8.48 -25.42
N SER A 10 15.17 -8.55 -25.09
CA SER A 10 16.07 -9.57 -25.64
C SER A 10 15.68 -10.99 -25.21
N VAL A 11 15.31 -11.18 -23.94
CA VAL A 11 14.89 -12.49 -23.41
C VAL A 11 13.54 -12.91 -23.98
N LEU A 12 12.56 -11.99 -24.05
CA LEU A 12 11.26 -12.27 -24.66
C LEU A 12 11.40 -12.61 -26.15
N ALA A 13 12.23 -11.88 -26.90
CA ALA A 13 12.47 -12.17 -28.32
C ALA A 13 13.13 -13.54 -28.55
N ALA A 14 13.98 -13.99 -27.61
CA ALA A 14 14.66 -15.28 -27.69
C ALA A 14 13.83 -16.47 -27.15
N ASN A 15 12.70 -16.21 -26.47
CA ASN A 15 11.89 -17.22 -25.81
C ASN A 15 10.41 -17.05 -26.15
N ALA A 16 9.99 -17.69 -27.25
CA ALA A 16 8.62 -17.59 -27.77
C ALA A 16 7.53 -18.03 -26.76
N PRO A 17 7.69 -19.13 -25.98
CA PRO A 17 6.75 -19.46 -24.91
C PRO A 17 6.58 -18.36 -23.86
N LEU A 18 7.70 -17.76 -23.40
CA LEU A 18 7.66 -16.66 -22.44
C LEU A 18 7.02 -15.40 -23.03
N ALA A 19 7.29 -15.09 -24.30
CA ALA A 19 6.64 -13.98 -25.00
C ALA A 19 5.12 -14.18 -25.12
N GLY A 20 4.67 -15.41 -25.43
CA GLY A 20 3.26 -15.75 -25.44
C GLY A 20 2.60 -15.58 -24.08
N LEU A 21 3.25 -16.05 -23.00
CA LEU A 21 2.80 -15.84 -21.63
C LEU A 21 2.69 -14.35 -21.32
N PHE A 22 3.73 -13.57 -21.61
CA PHE A 22 3.74 -12.11 -21.41
C PHE A 22 2.56 -11.42 -22.09
N GLU A 23 2.29 -11.71 -23.36
CA GLU A 23 1.17 -11.11 -24.10
C GLU A 23 -0.18 -11.53 -23.50
N SER A 24 -0.35 -12.79 -23.12
CA SER A 24 -1.57 -13.27 -22.48
C SER A 24 -1.83 -12.59 -21.13
N SER A 25 -0.79 -12.44 -20.30
CA SER A 25 -0.85 -11.73 -19.02
C SER A 25 -1.12 -10.24 -19.23
N ALA A 26 -0.59 -9.63 -20.29
CA ALA A 26 -0.88 -8.24 -20.62
C ALA A 26 -2.35 -8.03 -21.02
N VAL A 27 -2.92 -8.92 -21.82
CA VAL A 27 -4.34 -8.85 -22.22
C VAL A 27 -5.27 -9.09 -21.03
N ALA A 28 -5.02 -10.17 -20.27
CA ALA A 28 -5.81 -10.50 -19.09
C ALA A 28 -5.70 -9.40 -18.02
N GLY A 29 -4.49 -8.91 -17.77
CA GLY A 29 -4.24 -7.80 -16.87
C GLY A 29 -4.94 -6.52 -17.31
N ALA A 30 -4.89 -6.15 -18.59
CA ALA A 30 -5.62 -4.98 -19.11
C ALA A 30 -7.14 -5.11 -18.96
N ALA A 31 -7.70 -6.32 -19.08
CA ALA A 31 -9.12 -6.56 -18.78
C ALA A 31 -9.43 -6.35 -17.29
N ARG A 32 -8.60 -6.91 -16.39
CA ARG A 32 -8.71 -6.72 -14.94
C ARG A 32 -8.58 -5.26 -14.52
N MET A 33 -7.66 -4.52 -15.13
CA MET A 33 -7.49 -3.08 -14.88
C MET A 33 -8.69 -2.26 -15.36
N ARG A 34 -9.31 -2.62 -16.50
CA ARG A 34 -10.57 -2.01 -16.95
C ARG A 34 -11.72 -2.33 -16.02
N GLU A 35 -11.82 -3.57 -15.57
CA GLU A 35 -12.81 -4.00 -14.60
C GLU A 35 -12.60 -3.27 -13.26
N LEU A 36 -11.36 -3.12 -12.78
CA LEU A 36 -11.05 -2.32 -11.61
C LEU A 36 -11.43 -0.85 -11.81
N ALA A 37 -11.17 -0.27 -12.99
CA ALA A 37 -11.58 1.10 -13.31
C ALA A 37 -13.12 1.25 -13.35
N ALA A 38 -13.85 0.24 -13.84
CA ALA A 38 -15.31 0.21 -13.86
C ALA A 38 -15.90 -0.07 -12.47
N ARG A 39 -15.21 -0.88 -11.66
CA ARG A 39 -15.56 -1.24 -10.28
C ARG A 39 -14.99 -0.27 -9.26
N THR A 40 -14.23 0.77 -9.60
CA THR A 40 -13.72 1.75 -8.59
C THR A 40 -14.79 2.75 -8.14
N THR A 41 -16.05 2.50 -8.51
CA THR A 41 -17.26 2.80 -7.73
C THR A 41 -17.52 1.80 -6.59
N PHE A 42 -16.57 0.91 -6.26
CA PHE A 42 -16.55 0.14 -5.01
C PHE A 42 -16.33 1.15 -3.89
N PRO A 43 -17.07 1.08 -2.77
CA PRO A 43 -16.97 2.09 -1.75
C PRO A 43 -15.52 2.19 -1.30
N SER A 44 -14.91 3.36 -1.51
CA SER A 44 -13.90 3.84 -0.58
C SER A 44 -14.44 3.54 0.82
N TRP A 45 -13.63 2.95 1.71
CA TRP A 45 -13.97 2.98 3.14
C TRP A 45 -14.44 4.41 3.44
N PRO A 46 -15.70 4.64 3.82
CA PRO A 46 -16.19 6.00 3.97
C PRO A 46 -15.27 6.75 4.94
N GLY A 47 -14.58 7.78 4.45
CA GLY A 47 -13.67 8.59 5.26
C GLY A 47 -12.23 8.07 5.43
N ALA A 48 -11.72 7.15 4.60
CA ALA A 48 -10.29 6.83 4.51
C ALA A 48 -9.68 7.38 3.21
N THR A 49 -8.92 8.47 3.29
CA THR A 49 -8.21 9.21 2.22
C THR A 49 -9.04 9.67 1.01
N SER A 50 -8.52 10.65 0.26
CA SER A 50 -9.17 11.11 -0.97
C SER A 50 -9.26 9.95 -1.97
N ALA A 51 -10.37 9.87 -2.70
CA ALA A 51 -10.64 8.81 -3.69
C ALA A 51 -9.50 8.60 -4.71
N SER A 52 -8.62 9.60 -4.93
CA SER A 52 -7.45 9.50 -5.79
C SER A 52 -6.29 8.69 -5.20
N LYS A 53 -5.98 8.83 -3.90
CA LYS A 53 -4.93 8.03 -3.23
C LYS A 53 -5.34 6.55 -3.15
N LEU A 54 -6.63 6.27 -2.92
CA LEU A 54 -7.18 4.91 -2.91
C LEU A 54 -7.24 4.25 -4.30
N ARG A 55 -7.55 5.00 -5.36
CA ARG A 55 -7.47 4.51 -6.75
C ARG A 55 -6.03 4.13 -7.09
N ALA A 56 -5.05 4.95 -6.71
CA ALA A 56 -3.64 4.64 -6.91
C ALA A 56 -3.22 3.36 -6.18
N ALA A 57 -3.67 3.17 -4.93
CA ALA A 57 -3.39 1.96 -4.16
C ALA A 57 -4.08 0.70 -4.73
N ALA A 58 -5.32 0.83 -5.22
CA ALA A 58 -6.04 -0.28 -5.87
C ALA A 58 -5.36 -0.70 -7.19
N HIS A 59 -4.98 0.28 -8.02
CA HIS A 59 -4.20 0.03 -9.24
C HIS A 59 -2.84 -0.61 -8.93
N GLU A 60 -2.12 -0.12 -7.91
CA GLU A 60 -0.86 -0.70 -7.43
C GLU A 60 -1.06 -2.16 -7.00
N ALA A 61 -2.07 -2.45 -6.17
CA ALA A 61 -2.38 -3.81 -5.74
C ALA A 61 -2.77 -4.75 -6.89
N GLU A 62 -3.51 -4.27 -7.90
CA GLU A 62 -3.89 -5.09 -9.06
C GLU A 62 -2.70 -5.39 -9.96
N THR A 63 -1.86 -4.39 -10.22
CA THR A 63 -0.62 -4.56 -10.99
C THR A 63 0.28 -5.60 -10.32
N PHE A 64 0.46 -5.51 -9.00
CA PHE A 64 1.28 -6.45 -8.24
C PHE A 64 0.73 -7.88 -8.31
N ALA A 65 -0.59 -8.04 -8.23
CA ALA A 65 -1.20 -9.36 -8.38
C ALA A 65 -0.95 -9.96 -9.77
N ILE A 66 -1.08 -9.15 -10.82
CA ILE A 66 -0.79 -9.58 -12.19
C ILE A 66 0.70 -9.95 -12.35
N LEU A 67 1.62 -9.18 -11.76
CA LEU A 67 3.05 -9.48 -11.84
C LEU A 67 3.46 -10.70 -11.01
N ASP A 68 2.81 -10.96 -9.86
CA ASP A 68 3.03 -12.18 -9.07
C ASP A 68 2.55 -13.42 -9.84
N GLU A 69 1.34 -13.36 -10.41
CA GLU A 69 0.78 -14.44 -11.23
C GLU A 69 1.64 -14.72 -12.48
N TYR A 70 2.06 -13.66 -13.17
CA TYR A 70 2.99 -13.76 -14.29
C TYR A 70 4.32 -14.38 -13.83
N ALA A 71 4.89 -13.93 -12.72
CA ALA A 71 6.17 -14.43 -12.24
C ALA A 71 6.12 -15.92 -11.89
N ALA A 72 5.04 -16.36 -11.22
CA ALA A 72 4.83 -17.77 -10.89
C ALA A 72 4.76 -18.63 -12.15
N ALA A 73 4.04 -18.18 -13.18
CA ALA A 73 3.92 -18.91 -14.45
C ALA A 73 5.21 -18.87 -15.29
N ALA A 74 5.94 -17.76 -15.24
CA ALA A 74 7.16 -17.55 -16.03
C ALA A 74 8.38 -18.29 -15.46
N GLN A 75 8.35 -18.68 -14.18
CA GLN A 75 9.51 -19.25 -13.49
C GLN A 75 10.02 -20.54 -14.14
N GLU A 76 9.13 -21.37 -14.69
CA GLU A 76 9.50 -22.60 -15.39
C GLU A 76 10.04 -22.37 -16.81
N LEU A 77 9.76 -21.19 -17.39
CA LEU A 77 10.16 -20.82 -18.74
C LEU A 77 11.50 -20.08 -18.78
N LEU A 78 12.05 -19.72 -17.62
CA LEU A 78 13.24 -18.90 -17.50
C LEU A 78 14.49 -19.72 -17.22
N ARG A 79 15.58 -19.35 -17.88
CA ARG A 79 16.89 -19.92 -17.58
C ARG A 79 17.43 -19.29 -16.28
N PRO A 80 18.08 -20.05 -15.39
CA PRO A 80 18.65 -19.50 -14.16
C PRO A 80 19.54 -18.28 -14.37
N ALA A 81 20.37 -18.29 -15.42
CA ALA A 81 21.24 -17.15 -15.77
C ALA A 81 20.47 -15.86 -16.12
N ASP A 82 19.28 -15.97 -16.73
CA ASP A 82 18.44 -14.80 -17.04
C ASP A 82 17.81 -14.23 -15.75
N VAL A 83 17.45 -15.10 -14.80
CA VAL A 83 16.92 -14.72 -13.48
C VAL A 83 17.97 -14.01 -12.64
N GLU A 84 19.19 -14.53 -12.56
CA GLU A 84 20.30 -13.89 -11.84
C GLU A 84 20.63 -12.52 -12.43
N ARG A 85 20.72 -12.44 -13.77
CA ARG A 85 20.99 -11.18 -14.47
C ARG A 85 19.88 -10.16 -14.30
N TRP A 86 18.62 -10.60 -14.32
CA TRP A 86 17.47 -9.77 -13.99
C TRP A 86 17.59 -9.15 -12.60
N GLN A 87 17.82 -9.98 -11.58
CA GLN A 87 17.93 -9.54 -10.20
C GLN A 87 19.05 -8.50 -10.03
N ALA A 88 20.22 -8.74 -10.64
CA ALA A 88 21.32 -7.78 -10.62
C ALA A 88 20.97 -6.44 -11.28
N LEU A 89 20.31 -6.47 -12.44
CA LEU A 89 19.87 -5.27 -13.16
C LEU A 89 18.80 -4.48 -12.39
N VAL A 90 17.86 -5.17 -11.75
CA VAL A 90 16.83 -4.53 -10.91
C VAL A 90 17.47 -3.86 -9.70
N VAL A 91 18.39 -4.54 -9.00
CA VAL A 91 19.12 -3.99 -7.84
C VAL A 91 19.91 -2.74 -8.24
N ASP A 92 20.66 -2.79 -9.35
CA ASP A 92 21.41 -1.63 -9.85
C ASP A 92 20.49 -0.49 -10.28
N ALA A 93 19.39 -0.79 -10.98
CA ALA A 93 18.41 0.22 -11.38
C ALA A 93 17.72 0.87 -10.18
N GLN A 94 17.42 0.11 -9.12
CA GLN A 94 16.87 0.61 -7.85
C GLN A 94 17.88 1.53 -7.14
N ARG A 95 19.14 1.10 -7.06
CA ARG A 95 20.23 1.89 -6.48
C ARG A 95 20.40 3.23 -7.20
N ARG A 96 20.48 3.23 -8.54
CA ARG A 96 20.63 4.47 -9.34
C ARG A 96 19.43 5.40 -9.24
N ALA A 97 18.23 4.83 -9.09
CA ALA A 97 17.01 5.61 -8.99
C ALA A 97 16.78 6.22 -7.60
N GLY A 98 17.61 5.88 -6.59
CA GLY A 98 17.31 6.22 -5.20
C GLY A 98 15.94 5.69 -4.83
N ARG A 99 15.74 4.37 -4.93
CA ARG A 99 14.51 3.66 -4.54
C ARG A 99 14.82 2.48 -3.64
N GLY A 100 15.60 2.72 -2.59
CA GLY A 100 16.07 1.68 -1.71
C GLY A 100 14.96 1.01 -0.91
N VAL A 101 15.11 -0.32 -0.79
CA VAL A 101 14.57 -1.29 0.19
C VAL A 101 13.06 -1.40 0.40
N LEU A 102 12.22 -0.50 -0.14
CA LEU A 102 10.82 -0.86 -0.35
C LEU A 102 10.78 -1.78 -1.56
N THR A 103 11.03 -3.08 -1.34
CA THR A 103 11.13 -4.13 -2.37
C THR A 103 10.17 -3.82 -3.50
N ASP A 104 10.71 -3.28 -4.59
CA ASP A 104 9.88 -2.90 -5.73
C ASP A 104 9.18 -4.17 -6.19
N GLU A 105 8.00 -4.00 -6.77
CA GLU A 105 7.28 -5.03 -7.51
C GLU A 105 8.22 -5.90 -8.35
N LEU A 106 9.18 -5.26 -9.01
CA LEU A 106 10.19 -5.89 -9.85
C LEU A 106 11.22 -6.72 -9.08
N GLY A 107 11.55 -6.36 -7.84
CA GLY A 107 12.48 -7.10 -6.99
C GLY A 107 11.91 -8.41 -6.46
N CYS A 108 10.58 -8.53 -6.42
CA CYS A 108 9.86 -9.77 -6.11
C CYS A 108 9.33 -10.50 -7.35
N SER A 109 9.49 -9.92 -8.54
CA SER A 109 8.99 -10.47 -9.81
C SER A 109 10.14 -11.00 -10.67
N THR A 110 9.89 -11.20 -11.96
CA THR A 110 10.80 -11.86 -12.88
C THR A 110 10.92 -11.13 -14.23
N VAL A 111 11.74 -11.65 -15.13
CA VAL A 111 11.96 -11.09 -16.47
C VAL A 111 10.64 -10.86 -17.20
N GLY A 112 10.43 -9.65 -17.71
CA GLY A 112 9.22 -9.21 -18.40
C GLY A 112 8.28 -8.38 -17.51
N ALA A 113 8.51 -8.36 -16.20
CA ALA A 113 7.71 -7.61 -15.25
C ALA A 113 7.78 -6.08 -15.48
N SER A 114 8.92 -5.52 -15.86
CA SER A 114 9.05 -4.06 -16.08
C SER A 114 8.23 -3.62 -17.29
N LEU A 115 8.36 -4.35 -18.41
CA LEU A 115 7.54 -4.13 -19.62
C LEU A 115 6.04 -4.38 -19.36
N LEU A 116 5.69 -5.43 -18.60
CA LEU A 116 4.30 -5.80 -18.33
C LEU A 116 3.61 -4.71 -17.50
N ARG A 117 4.29 -4.25 -16.44
CA ARG A 117 3.88 -3.13 -15.61
C ARG A 117 3.63 -1.87 -16.43
N ASP A 118 4.60 -1.49 -17.28
CA ASP A 118 4.49 -0.32 -18.13
C ASP A 118 3.29 -0.43 -19.10
N ARG A 119 2.97 -1.65 -19.57
CA ARG A 119 1.84 -1.95 -20.47
C ARG A 119 0.48 -1.90 -19.77
N LEU A 120 0.42 -2.19 -18.47
CA LEU A 120 -0.79 -2.05 -17.65
C LEU A 120 -1.13 -0.59 -17.33
N GLY A 121 -0.34 0.37 -17.84
CA GLY A 121 -0.56 1.80 -17.63
C GLY A 121 -0.27 2.25 -16.19
N TRP A 122 0.32 1.37 -15.37
CA TRP A 122 0.74 1.71 -14.03
C TRP A 122 2.23 2.03 -14.04
N ARG A 123 2.57 3.28 -13.72
CA ARG A 123 3.93 3.65 -13.37
C ARG A 123 3.91 4.01 -11.89
N PRO A 124 4.80 3.45 -11.05
CA PRO A 124 4.95 3.94 -9.69
C PRO A 124 5.22 5.43 -9.82
N PHE A 125 4.38 6.26 -9.19
CA PHE A 125 4.33 7.72 -9.33
C PHE A 125 5.71 8.30 -9.72
N ARG A 126 5.95 8.48 -11.02
CA ARG A 126 7.14 9.12 -11.54
C ARG A 126 6.79 10.59 -11.62
N SER A 127 6.88 11.31 -10.52
CA SER A 127 7.06 12.74 -10.66
C SER A 127 8.37 12.93 -11.43
N PRO A 128 8.38 13.67 -12.55
CA PRO A 128 9.61 14.29 -13.01
C PRO A 128 10.20 15.00 -11.79
N GLN A 129 11.51 14.86 -11.57
CA GLN A 129 12.23 15.47 -10.45
C GLN A 129 12.24 17.00 -10.56
N ARG A 130 11.08 17.65 -10.45
CA ARG A 130 10.90 19.09 -10.29
C ARG A 130 9.86 19.50 -9.24
N SER A 131 9.06 18.58 -8.70
CA SER A 131 8.23 18.84 -7.51
C SER A 131 8.22 17.62 -6.58
N ARG A 132 9.14 17.67 -5.62
CA ARG A 132 9.48 16.66 -4.61
C ARG A 132 8.28 16.15 -3.80
N ILE A 133 8.20 14.83 -3.62
CA ILE A 133 8.07 14.27 -2.27
C ILE A 133 9.33 14.72 -1.53
N ARG A 134 9.24 15.57 -0.50
CA ARG A 134 10.42 15.95 0.30
C ARG A 134 10.73 14.82 1.27
N CYS A 135 11.30 13.73 0.76
CA CYS A 135 11.86 12.70 1.63
C CYS A 135 13.12 13.27 2.30
N GLU A 136 12.94 13.91 3.46
CA GLU A 136 14.02 14.48 4.27
C GLU A 136 14.81 13.39 5.01
N CYS A 137 14.22 12.20 5.17
CA CYS A 137 14.78 11.12 5.97
C CYS A 137 15.63 10.10 5.19
N GLY A 138 15.79 10.25 3.88
CA GLY A 138 16.56 9.32 3.03
C GLY A 138 15.90 7.96 2.76
N TYR A 139 14.94 7.52 3.59
CA TYR A 139 14.37 6.17 3.56
C TYR A 139 13.80 5.73 2.20
N ALA A 140 13.03 6.59 1.53
CA ALA A 140 12.52 6.25 0.21
C ALA A 140 13.62 6.08 -0.84
N ALA A 141 14.81 6.65 -0.57
CA ALA A 141 15.95 6.67 -1.47
C ALA A 141 16.97 5.56 -1.24
N ASP A 142 17.39 5.35 0.00
CA ASP A 142 18.40 4.36 0.37
C ASP A 142 17.79 3.08 0.96
N GLY A 143 16.53 3.15 1.42
CA GLY A 143 15.84 2.05 2.08
C GLY A 143 16.41 1.66 3.44
N VAL A 144 17.36 2.43 3.94
CA VAL A 144 17.95 2.27 5.24
C VAL A 144 17.01 2.94 6.22
N LEU A 145 16.41 2.17 7.13
CA LEU A 145 15.45 2.71 8.10
C LEU A 145 16.12 3.83 8.92
N PRO A 146 15.67 5.09 8.80
CA PRO A 146 16.23 6.18 9.59
C PRO A 146 15.72 6.10 11.03
N LYS A 147 16.35 6.89 11.91
CA LYS A 147 15.87 7.07 13.30
C LYS A 147 14.44 7.62 13.34
N VAL A 148 14.10 8.50 12.38
CA VAL A 148 12.78 9.10 12.20
C VAL A 148 12.44 9.12 10.71
N LEU A 149 11.31 8.53 10.34
CA LEU A 149 10.71 8.57 9.00
C LEU A 149 10.01 9.90 8.82
N CYS A 150 10.11 10.49 7.63
CA CYS A 150 9.30 11.67 7.31
C CYS A 150 7.87 11.26 6.98
N ASP A 151 6.95 12.20 7.16
CA ASP A 151 5.52 12.10 6.85
C ASP A 151 5.22 11.46 5.50
N GLU A 152 5.98 11.81 4.45
CA GLU A 152 5.76 11.24 3.12
C GLU A 152 6.21 9.78 3.01
N CYS A 153 7.28 9.39 3.70
CA CYS A 153 7.71 8.01 3.75
C CYS A 153 6.73 7.15 4.55
N GLU A 154 6.13 7.71 5.61
CA GLU A 154 5.04 7.06 6.33
C GLU A 154 3.81 6.83 5.46
N GLU A 155 3.35 7.86 4.75
CA GLU A 155 2.20 7.75 3.84
C GLU A 155 2.46 6.74 2.71
N LEU A 156 3.68 6.75 2.16
CA LEU A 156 4.09 5.77 1.15
C LEU A 156 4.10 4.34 1.68
N LEU A 157 4.70 4.12 2.86
CA LEU A 157 4.71 2.84 3.55
C LEU A 157 3.29 2.34 3.82
N LEU A 158 2.42 3.22 4.32
CA LEU A 158 1.05 2.86 4.66
C LEU A 158 0.25 2.49 3.41
N ARG A 159 0.40 3.26 2.32
CA ARG A 159 -0.23 2.96 1.04
C ARG A 159 0.18 1.57 0.52
N ARG A 160 1.48 1.25 0.59
CA ARG A 160 1.99 -0.07 0.16
C ARG A 160 1.50 -1.20 1.05
N TRP A 161 1.41 -0.97 2.35
CA TRP A 161 0.87 -1.95 3.28
C TRP A 161 -0.61 -2.23 3.01
N VAL A 162 -1.42 -1.19 2.75
CA VAL A 162 -2.82 -1.33 2.35
C VAL A 162 -2.96 -2.05 0.99
N ALA A 163 -2.07 -1.76 0.04
CA ALA A 163 -2.08 -2.44 -1.26
C ALA A 163 -1.80 -3.95 -1.12
N GLU A 164 -0.79 -4.32 -0.31
CA GLU A 164 -0.48 -5.72 -0.02
C GLU A 164 -1.61 -6.41 0.74
N GLU A 165 -2.23 -5.73 1.69
CA GLU A 165 -3.41 -6.24 2.42
C GLU A 165 -4.57 -6.55 1.46
N ARG A 166 -4.84 -5.65 0.52
CA ARG A 166 -5.88 -5.86 -0.51
C ARG A 166 -5.54 -7.03 -1.43
N ARG A 167 -4.28 -7.17 -1.84
CA ARG A 167 -3.80 -8.29 -2.66
C ARG A 167 -4.12 -9.62 -1.97
N LEU A 168 -3.79 -9.74 -0.69
CA LEU A 168 -4.06 -10.94 0.11
C LEU A 168 -5.57 -11.20 0.26
N LEU A 169 -6.36 -10.16 0.52
CA LEU A 169 -7.81 -10.29 0.69
C LEU A 169 -8.55 -10.70 -0.58
N ARG A 170 -8.03 -10.39 -1.78
CA ARG A 170 -8.64 -10.85 -3.04
C ARG A 170 -8.71 -12.38 -3.16
N GLY A 171 -7.72 -13.08 -2.61
CA GLY A 171 -7.73 -14.55 -2.58
C GLY A 171 -8.77 -15.15 -1.63
N MET A 172 -9.45 -14.31 -0.83
CA MET A 172 -10.37 -14.74 0.22
C MET A 172 -11.60 -13.81 0.29
N PRO A 173 -12.50 -13.83 -0.71
CA PRO A 173 -13.57 -12.83 -0.84
C PRO A 173 -14.54 -12.81 0.36
N ALA A 174 -14.94 -13.96 0.90
CA ALA A 174 -15.83 -14.02 2.07
C ALA A 174 -15.18 -13.38 3.32
N TYR A 175 -13.91 -13.71 3.57
CA TYR A 175 -13.14 -13.10 4.65
C TYR A 175 -12.93 -11.59 4.43
N ALA A 176 -12.73 -11.16 3.18
CA ALA A 176 -12.58 -9.76 2.81
C ALA A 176 -13.84 -8.94 3.13
N GLU A 177 -15.04 -9.49 2.92
CA GLU A 177 -16.31 -8.86 3.30
C GLU A 177 -16.46 -8.71 4.83
N GLU A 178 -15.99 -9.67 5.62
CA GLU A 178 -16.02 -9.56 7.07
C GLU A 178 -15.00 -8.53 7.60
N VAL A 179 -13.79 -8.53 7.05
CA VAL A 179 -12.76 -7.50 7.34
C VAL A 179 -13.30 -6.11 7.00
N ALA A 180 -13.96 -6.01 5.85
CA ALA A 180 -14.61 -4.81 5.36
C ALA A 180 -15.60 -4.22 6.37
N LEU A 181 -16.54 -5.04 6.85
CA LEU A 181 -17.52 -4.64 7.85
C LEU A 181 -16.88 -4.17 9.16
N VAL A 182 -15.75 -4.75 9.56
CA VAL A 182 -15.01 -4.29 10.75
C VAL A 182 -14.43 -2.89 10.53
N ILE A 183 -13.85 -2.62 9.36
CA ILE A 183 -13.24 -1.33 9.03
C ILE A 183 -14.32 -0.25 8.95
N GLU A 184 -15.40 -0.49 8.21
CA GLU A 184 -16.52 0.44 8.04
C GLU A 184 -17.11 0.85 9.39
N ARG A 185 -17.49 -0.12 10.24
CA ARG A 185 -17.99 0.16 11.58
C ARG A 185 -16.99 0.89 12.47
N THR A 186 -15.70 0.75 12.22
CA THR A 186 -14.64 1.46 12.96
C THR A 186 -14.55 2.90 12.47
N ALA A 187 -14.61 3.13 11.16
CA ALA A 187 -14.63 4.45 10.54
C ALA A 187 -15.86 5.26 10.97
N GLU A 188 -17.06 4.67 10.94
CA GLU A 188 -18.29 5.30 11.42
C GLU A 188 -18.20 5.73 12.89
N LYS A 189 -17.70 4.84 13.75
CA LYS A 189 -17.53 5.16 15.19
C LYS A 189 -16.51 6.26 15.40
N GLN A 190 -15.41 6.24 14.66
CA GLN A 190 -14.42 7.33 14.69
C GLN A 190 -15.02 8.65 14.20
N ALA A 191 -15.79 8.64 13.12
CA ALA A 191 -16.44 9.84 12.59
C ALA A 191 -17.43 10.45 13.61
N LYS A 192 -18.19 9.60 14.31
CA LYS A 192 -19.11 10.04 15.37
C LYS A 192 -18.40 10.72 16.55
N VAL A 193 -17.19 10.27 16.90
CA VAL A 193 -16.37 10.96 17.92
C VAL A 193 -16.12 12.41 17.50
N PHE A 194 -15.69 12.65 16.25
CA PHE A 194 -15.43 14.01 15.76
C PHE A 194 -16.69 14.87 15.51
N GLN A 195 -17.88 14.28 15.55
CA GLN A 195 -19.16 15.00 15.47
C GLN A 195 -19.70 15.41 16.84
N THR A 196 -19.15 14.84 17.92
CA THR A 196 -19.63 15.08 19.28
C THR A 196 -18.71 16.09 19.97
N PRO A 197 -19.24 17.10 20.70
CA PRO A 197 -18.40 17.97 21.53
C PRO A 197 -17.70 17.15 22.63
N GLY A 198 -16.39 17.33 22.78
CA GLY A 198 -15.61 16.64 23.81
C GLY A 198 -14.17 17.13 23.87
N ASP A 199 -13.54 16.96 25.03
CA ASP A 199 -12.19 17.47 25.29
C ASP A 199 -11.08 16.48 24.86
N ASP A 200 -11.39 15.17 24.75
CA ASP A 200 -10.42 14.10 24.43
C ASP A 200 -10.80 13.27 23.19
N LEU A 201 -11.24 13.96 22.13
CA LEU A 201 -11.66 13.36 20.86
C LEU A 201 -10.58 12.45 20.24
N TYR A 202 -9.32 12.78 20.48
CA TYR A 202 -8.18 12.05 19.91
C TYR A 202 -7.99 10.66 20.55
N SER A 203 -8.01 10.59 21.89
CA SER A 203 -7.94 9.33 22.62
C SER A 203 -9.17 8.46 22.35
N GLU A 204 -10.36 9.07 22.25
CA GLU A 204 -11.59 8.35 21.91
C GLU A 204 -11.53 7.75 20.50
N ALA A 205 -11.11 8.54 19.50
CA ALA A 205 -10.90 8.06 18.13
C ALA A 205 -9.88 6.91 18.08
N PHE A 206 -8.77 7.03 18.83
CA PHE A 206 -7.80 5.95 18.99
C PHE A 206 -8.41 4.71 19.67
N GLY A 207 -9.26 4.90 20.67
CA GLY A 207 -10.03 3.84 21.33
C GLY A 207 -10.88 3.04 20.34
N GLN A 208 -11.53 3.71 19.39
CA GLN A 208 -12.30 3.06 18.33
C GLN A 208 -11.40 2.22 17.41
N ARG A 209 -10.25 2.76 16.96
CA ARG A 209 -9.28 2.00 16.15
C ARG A 209 -8.74 0.78 16.88
N LYS A 210 -8.39 0.92 18.17
CA LYS A 210 -7.96 -0.20 19.02
C LYS A 210 -9.04 -1.27 19.17
N ALA A 211 -10.31 -0.87 19.28
CA ALA A 211 -11.44 -1.79 19.31
C ALA A 211 -11.64 -2.50 17.97
N GLY A 212 -11.52 -1.80 16.85
CA GLY A 212 -11.49 -2.37 15.50
C GLY A 212 -10.40 -3.43 15.36
N GLY A 213 -9.17 -3.11 15.76
CA GLY A 213 -8.06 -4.07 15.78
C GLY A 213 -8.34 -5.31 16.65
N ARG A 214 -9.00 -5.17 17.81
CA ARG A 214 -9.41 -6.35 18.60
C ARG A 214 -10.43 -7.22 17.86
N ARG A 215 -11.36 -6.62 17.10
CA ARG A 215 -12.33 -7.36 16.27
C ARG A 215 -11.62 -8.10 15.14
N LEU A 216 -10.66 -7.47 14.45
CA LEU A 216 -9.83 -8.15 13.45
C LEU A 216 -9.08 -9.34 14.04
N ALA A 217 -8.49 -9.20 15.22
CA ALA A 217 -7.80 -10.31 15.86
C ALA A 217 -8.74 -11.45 16.25
N LYS A 218 -10.01 -11.16 16.56
CA LYS A 218 -11.04 -12.20 16.77
C LYS A 218 -11.39 -12.87 15.44
N LEU A 219 -11.59 -12.08 14.39
CA LEU A 219 -11.91 -12.57 13.05
C LEU A 219 -10.81 -13.47 12.50
N GLY A 220 -9.54 -13.07 12.63
CA GLY A 220 -8.40 -13.90 12.22
C GLY A 220 -8.26 -15.19 13.02
N ARG A 221 -8.75 -15.25 14.27
CA ARG A 221 -8.82 -16.53 15.00
C ARG A 221 -9.92 -17.45 14.46
N THR A 222 -11.06 -16.88 14.07
CA THR A 222 -12.15 -17.63 13.44
C THR A 222 -11.71 -18.23 12.10
N HIS A 223 -10.97 -17.46 11.31
CA HIS A 223 -10.51 -17.84 9.96
C HIS A 223 -9.07 -18.35 9.93
N ARG A 224 -8.56 -18.88 11.05
CA ARG A 224 -7.14 -19.23 11.21
C ARG A 224 -6.65 -20.22 10.15
N VAL A 225 -7.44 -21.25 9.84
CA VAL A 225 -7.08 -22.30 8.89
C VAL A 225 -6.89 -21.74 7.47
N GLU A 226 -7.70 -20.77 7.08
CA GLU A 226 -7.60 -20.14 5.76
C GLU A 226 -6.40 -19.19 5.71
N LEU A 227 -6.19 -18.42 6.79
CA LEU A 227 -5.06 -17.49 6.90
C LEU A 227 -3.69 -18.19 6.96
N GLU A 228 -3.61 -19.40 7.51
CA GLU A 228 -2.38 -20.22 7.53
C GLU A 228 -1.90 -20.60 6.12
N ARG A 229 -2.77 -20.52 5.10
CA ARG A 229 -2.42 -20.78 3.69
C ARG A 229 -1.82 -19.57 2.98
N LEU A 230 -1.85 -18.39 3.59
CA LEU A 230 -1.32 -17.16 3.00
C LEU A 230 0.12 -16.89 3.47
N ASP A 231 0.97 -16.43 2.56
CA ASP A 231 2.27 -15.87 2.93
C ASP A 231 2.11 -14.43 3.43
N LEU A 232 2.06 -14.27 4.75
CA LEU A 232 1.93 -12.96 5.40
C LEU A 232 3.28 -12.27 5.64
N ARG A 233 4.41 -12.85 5.24
CA ARG A 233 5.75 -12.29 5.54
C ARG A 233 5.90 -10.89 4.96
N ARG A 234 5.54 -10.70 3.69
CA ARG A 234 5.58 -9.40 3.01
C ARG A 234 4.64 -8.38 3.66
N TRP A 235 3.41 -8.78 3.99
CA TRP A 235 2.47 -7.89 4.68
C TRP A 235 3.00 -7.45 6.06
N SER A 236 3.58 -8.39 6.82
CA SER A 236 4.09 -8.11 8.16
C SER A 236 5.37 -7.26 8.16
N SER A 237 6.16 -7.28 7.07
CA SER A 237 7.41 -6.51 6.97
C SER A 237 7.17 -5.00 6.94
N PHE A 238 6.00 -4.55 6.48
CA PHE A 238 5.61 -3.14 6.50
C PHE A 238 5.37 -2.58 7.90
N ILE A 239 5.16 -3.43 8.92
CA ILE A 239 4.82 -3.00 10.28
C ILE A 239 6.03 -2.39 10.99
N ALA A 240 7.19 -3.05 10.89
CA ALA A 240 8.39 -2.68 11.66
C ALA A 240 8.91 -1.25 11.36
N PRO A 241 8.95 -0.77 10.10
CA PRO A 241 9.36 0.60 9.78
C PRO A 241 8.58 1.69 10.53
N PHE A 242 7.29 1.49 10.83
CA PHE A 242 6.49 2.48 11.57
C PHE A 242 6.93 2.71 13.02
N THR A 243 7.85 1.92 13.56
CA THR A 243 8.50 2.25 14.83
C THR A 243 9.30 3.55 14.77
N SER A 244 9.78 3.92 13.58
CA SER A 244 10.46 5.18 13.28
C SER A 244 9.51 6.29 12.80
N ALA A 245 8.19 6.11 12.77
CA ALA A 245 7.27 7.16 12.33
C ALA A 245 7.44 8.45 13.17
N ALA A 246 7.62 9.59 12.50
CA ALA A 246 7.53 10.93 13.05
C ALA A 246 6.16 11.20 13.69
N ARG A 247 5.06 10.72 13.08
CA ARG A 247 3.71 10.92 13.62
C ARG A 247 3.45 9.96 14.80
N PRO A 248 3.28 10.45 16.05
CA PRO A 248 3.00 9.58 17.20
C PRO A 248 1.67 8.83 17.06
N SER A 249 0.72 9.44 16.33
CA SER A 249 -0.60 8.89 16.00
C SER A 249 -0.50 7.57 15.24
N VAL A 250 0.32 7.56 14.19
CA VAL A 250 0.60 6.42 13.33
C VAL A 250 1.38 5.39 14.13
N LYS A 251 2.48 5.80 14.78
CA LYS A 251 3.34 4.92 15.58
C LYS A 251 2.55 4.13 16.64
N THR A 252 1.72 4.81 17.42
CA THR A 252 0.92 4.20 18.50
C THR A 252 -0.18 3.29 17.94
N THR A 253 -0.84 3.68 16.85
CA THR A 253 -1.86 2.85 16.20
C THR A 253 -1.25 1.58 15.63
N VAL A 254 -0.15 1.68 14.88
CA VAL A 254 0.55 0.51 14.34
C VAL A 254 1.04 -0.41 15.46
N ALA A 255 1.60 0.14 16.54
CA ALA A 255 2.06 -0.67 17.67
C ALA A 255 0.93 -1.49 18.34
N LYS A 256 -0.31 -1.01 18.33
CA LYS A 256 -1.46 -1.70 18.97
C LYS A 256 -2.29 -2.54 18.01
N VAL A 257 -2.36 -2.13 16.75
CA VAL A 257 -3.26 -2.70 15.73
C VAL A 257 -2.50 -3.49 14.67
N GLY A 258 -1.26 -3.13 14.35
CA GLY A 258 -0.55 -3.67 13.18
C GLY A 258 -0.39 -5.18 13.15
N ARG A 259 -0.33 -5.85 14.30
CA ARG A 259 -0.25 -7.31 14.42
C ARG A 259 -1.60 -8.00 14.62
N ARG A 260 -2.71 -7.31 14.40
CA ARG A 260 -4.07 -7.82 14.68
C ARG A 260 -4.71 -8.56 13.51
N GLY A 261 -3.95 -8.82 12.45
CA GLY A 261 -4.40 -9.51 11.24
C GLY A 261 -4.73 -8.57 10.10
N LEU A 262 -5.12 -9.14 8.96
CA LEU A 262 -5.54 -8.41 7.77
C LEU A 262 -6.71 -7.48 8.11
N GLY A 263 -6.64 -6.25 7.62
CA GLY A 263 -7.47 -5.09 7.95
C GLY A 263 -6.73 -4.07 8.83
N ALA A 264 -5.59 -4.44 9.41
CA ALA A 264 -4.83 -3.55 10.29
C ALA A 264 -4.18 -2.38 9.55
N ALA A 265 -3.79 -2.57 8.27
CA ALA A 265 -3.29 -1.49 7.44
C ALA A 265 -4.40 -0.45 7.20
N ALA A 266 -5.60 -0.91 6.82
CA ALA A 266 -6.76 -0.05 6.64
C ALA A 266 -7.20 0.68 7.92
N ILE A 267 -7.18 0.02 9.08
CA ILE A 267 -7.46 0.71 10.37
C ILE A 267 -6.39 1.76 10.69
N THR A 268 -5.14 1.51 10.33
CA THR A 268 -4.05 2.49 10.50
C THR A 268 -4.25 3.70 9.58
N GLU A 269 -4.77 3.49 8.36
CA GLU A 269 -5.10 4.58 7.44
C GLU A 269 -6.14 5.56 8.00
N LEU A 270 -7.07 5.09 8.84
CA LEU A 270 -8.04 5.96 9.53
C LEU A 270 -7.37 7.01 10.44
N VAL A 271 -6.11 6.80 10.85
CA VAL A 271 -5.32 7.79 11.60
C VAL A 271 -5.08 9.04 10.77
N LEU A 272 -4.73 8.88 9.50
CA LEU A 272 -4.43 10.02 8.62
C LEU A 272 -5.64 10.94 8.47
N CYS A 273 -6.83 10.34 8.43
CA CYS A 273 -8.09 11.06 8.33
C CYS A 273 -8.47 11.74 9.66
N ALA A 274 -8.18 11.09 10.79
CA ALA A 274 -8.33 11.71 12.11
C ALA A 274 -7.40 12.92 12.29
N ASP A 275 -6.14 12.82 11.85
CA ASP A 275 -5.17 13.91 11.93
C ASP A 275 -5.58 15.09 11.03
N GLU A 276 -6.07 14.83 9.80
CA GLU A 276 -6.62 15.88 8.92
C GLU A 276 -7.83 16.60 9.52
N VAL A 277 -8.79 15.85 10.08
CA VAL A 277 -10.00 16.41 10.72
C VAL A 277 -9.62 17.24 11.95
N SER A 278 -8.72 16.71 12.79
CA SER A 278 -8.21 17.41 13.98
C SER A 278 -7.49 18.72 13.63
N ASN A 279 -6.65 18.71 12.59
CA ASN A 279 -5.96 19.90 12.11
C ASN A 279 -6.94 20.98 11.63
N ARG A 280 -8.01 20.60 10.93
CA ARG A 280 -9.07 21.53 10.50
C ARG A 280 -9.86 22.11 11.67
N LEU A 281 -10.23 21.28 12.65
CA LEU A 281 -10.92 21.71 13.88
C LEU A 281 -10.06 22.70 14.67
N SER A 282 -8.78 22.38 14.86
CA SER A 282 -7.82 23.25 15.56
C SER A 282 -7.63 24.58 14.84
N ALA A 283 -7.49 24.57 13.52
CA ALA A 283 -7.39 25.78 12.71
C ALA A 283 -8.65 26.67 12.81
N ARG A 284 -9.83 26.05 12.84
CA ARG A 284 -11.11 26.76 13.02
C ARG A 284 -11.22 27.40 14.40
N ILE A 285 -10.88 26.67 15.47
CA ILE A 285 -10.88 27.22 16.85
C ILE A 285 -9.88 28.38 16.97
N LEU A 286 -8.70 28.26 16.36
CA LEU A 286 -7.70 29.34 16.32
C LEU A 286 -8.21 30.56 15.54
N ALA A 287 -8.90 30.37 14.41
CA ALA A 287 -9.51 31.45 13.63
C ALA A 287 -10.62 32.15 14.42
N GLU A 288 -11.48 31.40 15.12
CA GLU A 288 -12.54 31.96 15.98
C GLU A 288 -11.94 32.77 17.15
N ARG A 289 -10.87 32.29 17.79
CA ARG A 289 -10.16 33.00 18.88
C ARG A 289 -9.42 34.26 18.41
N THR A 290 -8.85 34.25 17.21
CA THR A 290 -8.13 35.40 16.65
C THR A 290 -9.07 36.45 16.04
N GLY A 291 -10.21 36.03 15.49
CA GLY A 291 -11.29 36.92 15.06
C GLY A 291 -12.03 37.59 16.22
N ALA A 292 -12.21 36.89 17.34
CA ALA A 292 -12.79 37.44 18.57
C ALA A 292 -11.87 38.46 19.29
N ARG A 293 -10.56 38.41 19.06
CA ARG A 293 -9.58 39.39 19.59
C ARG A 293 -9.42 40.66 18.74
N ARG A 294 -10.07 40.73 17.57
CA ARG A 294 -10.02 41.88 16.64
C ARG A 294 -11.30 42.73 16.66
N LYS A 295 -12.23 42.45 17.57
CA LYS A 295 -13.38 43.31 17.90
C LYS A 295 -13.20 43.84 19.31
#